data_AF-A0AAD7FUY2-F1
#
_entry.id   AF-A0AAD7FUY2-F1
#
_cell.length_a   1.000
_cell.length_b   1.000
_cell.length_c   1.000
_cell.angle_alpha   90.00
_cell.angle_beta   90.00
_cell.angle_gamma   90.00
#
_symmetry.space_group_name_H-M   'P 1'
#
loop_
_entity.id
_entity.type
_entity.pdbx_description
1 polymer ?
#
loop_
_entity_poly.entity_id
_entity_poly.type
_entity_poly.pdbx_seq_one_letter_code
_entity_poly.pdbx_strand_id
1 'polypeptide(L)'
;MKLWQRCRFLAFCTAEGVPTHFQLPADEFVLCTFAASNVGVHAGSTARNNIAALEAWHAVQNAEWKGGSRLRYVLPGVNRWTPESSKRPPRPRISSAMLRALYKGLDFSHPRDTGGKAHAI
;
A
#
# COMPACT_ATOMS: atom_id res chain seq x y z
N MET A 1 -3.74 -3.88 10.55
CA MET A 1 -3.68 -2.56 9.86
C MET A 1 -4.50 -2.49 8.55
N LYS A 2 -5.51 -3.36 8.34
CA LYS A 2 -6.39 -3.36 7.14
C LYS A 2 -7.82 -2.80 7.40
N LEU A 3 -8.21 -2.65 8.66
CA LEU A 3 -9.56 -2.22 9.07
C LEU A 3 -9.81 -0.70 8.88
N TRP A 4 -8.76 0.12 8.98
CA TRP A 4 -8.89 1.59 8.94
C TRP A 4 -9.27 2.12 7.55
N GLN A 5 -8.83 1.41 6.50
CA GLN A 5 -9.03 1.74 5.10
C GLN A 5 -10.51 1.61 4.71
N ARG A 6 -11.22 0.64 5.29
CA ARG A 6 -12.68 0.52 5.15
C ARG A 6 -13.38 1.74 5.73
N CYS A 7 -13.07 2.10 6.97
CA CYS A 7 -13.71 3.26 7.62
C CYS A 7 -13.47 4.55 6.83
N ARG A 8 -12.28 4.70 6.24
CA ARG A 8 -11.95 5.82 5.38
C ARG A 8 -12.77 5.87 4.09
N PHE A 9 -13.02 4.72 3.47
CA PHE A 9 -13.90 4.63 2.31
C PHE A 9 -15.35 4.97 2.68
N LEU A 10 -15.87 4.43 3.78
CA LEU A 10 -17.22 4.75 4.24
C LEU A 10 -17.38 6.23 4.57
N ALA A 11 -16.38 6.84 5.22
CA ALA A 11 -16.37 8.28 5.48
C ALA A 11 -16.37 9.11 4.17
N PHE A 12 -15.62 8.67 3.17
CA PHE A 12 -15.67 9.25 1.82
C PHE A 12 -17.05 9.09 1.19
N CYS A 13 -17.66 7.91 1.26
CA CYS A 13 -19.02 7.68 0.75
C CYS A 13 -20.05 8.57 1.45
N THR A 14 -19.94 8.78 2.76
CA THR A 14 -20.80 9.71 3.50
C THR A 14 -20.60 11.15 3.05
N ALA A 15 -19.35 11.58 2.84
CA ALA A 15 -19.03 12.94 2.41
C ALA A 15 -19.53 13.25 0.98
N GLU A 16 -19.41 12.29 0.07
CA GLU A 16 -19.82 12.41 -1.34
C GLU A 16 -21.30 12.03 -1.57
N GLY A 17 -22.03 11.66 -0.51
CA GLY A 17 -23.45 11.27 -0.61
C GLY A 17 -23.68 9.97 -1.40
N VAL A 18 -22.70 9.06 -1.44
CA VAL A 18 -22.79 7.79 -2.17
C VAL A 18 -23.83 6.89 -1.49
N PRO A 19 -24.91 6.50 -2.19
CA PRO A 19 -25.91 5.61 -1.65
C PRO A 19 -25.33 4.26 -1.20
N THR A 20 -25.86 3.67 -0.13
CA THR A 20 -25.36 2.42 0.46
C THR A 20 -25.27 1.27 -0.54
N HIS A 21 -26.20 1.20 -1.50
CA HIS A 21 -26.20 0.16 -2.55
C HIS A 21 -25.04 0.26 -3.54
N PHE A 22 -24.34 1.39 -3.59
CA PHE A 22 -23.10 1.59 -4.37
C PHE A 22 -21.83 1.47 -3.53
N GLN A 23 -21.93 1.17 -2.23
CA GLN A 23 -20.78 1.01 -1.34
C GLN A 23 -20.30 -0.45 -1.29
N LEU A 24 -21.20 -1.40 -1.49
CA LEU A 24 -20.93 -2.84 -1.51
C LEU A 24 -22.03 -3.58 -2.31
N PRO A 25 -21.72 -4.16 -3.49
CA PRO A 25 -20.46 -4.05 -4.22
C PRO A 25 -20.23 -2.62 -4.73
N ALA A 26 -19.02 -2.09 -4.48
CA ALA A 26 -18.66 -0.74 -4.91
C ALA A 26 -18.56 -0.66 -6.43
N ASP A 27 -19.25 0.30 -7.04
CA ASP A 27 -19.16 0.53 -8.48
C ASP A 27 -17.76 1.01 -8.88
N GLU A 28 -17.32 0.66 -10.09
CA GLU A 28 -16.00 1.06 -10.59
C GLU A 28 -15.81 2.59 -10.54
N PHE A 29 -16.87 3.36 -10.81
CA PHE A 29 -16.83 4.81 -10.76
C PHE A 29 -16.52 5.30 -9.34
N VAL A 30 -17.17 4.74 -8.32
CA VAL A 30 -16.95 5.08 -6.91
C VAL A 30 -15.53 4.69 -6.46
N LEU A 31 -15.02 3.55 -6.95
CA LEU A 31 -13.64 3.15 -6.70
C LEU A 31 -12.64 4.13 -7.34
N CYS A 32 -12.92 4.62 -8.54
CA CYS A 32 -12.08 5.60 -9.23
C CYS A 32 -12.09 6.96 -8.54
N THR A 33 -13.26 7.47 -8.13
CA THR A 33 -13.36 8.75 -7.41
C THR A 33 -12.68 8.66 -6.04
N PHE A 34 -12.84 7.54 -5.33
CA PHE A 34 -12.11 7.28 -4.09
C PHE A 34 -10.60 7.18 -4.30
N ALA A 35 -10.13 6.55 -5.38
CA ALA A 35 -8.71 6.54 -5.70
C ALA A 35 -8.20 7.97 -5.98
N ALA A 36 -8.96 8.76 -6.73
CA ALA A 36 -8.64 10.14 -7.08
C ALA A 36 -8.63 11.09 -5.88
N SER A 37 -9.45 10.86 -4.85
CA SER A 37 -9.45 11.68 -3.63
C SER A 37 -8.15 11.60 -2.82
N ASN A 38 -7.26 10.65 -3.15
CA ASN A 38 -5.94 10.52 -2.55
C ASN A 38 -4.83 11.32 -3.30
N VAL A 39 -5.16 11.94 -4.44
CA VAL A 39 -4.23 12.75 -5.25
C VAL A 39 -3.68 13.91 -4.42
N GLY A 40 -2.37 14.14 -4.46
CA GLY A 40 -1.75 15.31 -3.81
C GLY A 40 -1.69 15.27 -2.28
N VAL A 41 -2.43 14.37 -1.62
CA VAL A 41 -2.52 14.32 -0.14
C VAL A 41 -1.60 13.25 0.45
N HIS A 42 -1.42 12.13 -0.26
CA HIS A 42 -0.73 10.95 0.28
C HIS A 42 0.33 10.39 -0.67
N ALA A 43 1.19 9.54 -0.11
CA ALA A 43 2.13 8.74 -0.88
C ALA A 43 1.37 7.94 -1.94
N GLY A 44 1.91 7.85 -3.16
CA GLY A 44 1.21 7.19 -4.27
C GLY A 44 0.90 5.70 -4.02
N SER A 45 1.65 5.05 -3.13
CA SER A 45 1.34 3.69 -2.66
C SER A 45 0.03 3.60 -1.85
N THR A 46 -0.40 4.69 -1.22
CA THR A 46 -1.57 4.73 -0.33
C THR A 46 -2.87 4.43 -1.08
N ALA A 47 -3.07 5.06 -2.25
CA ALA A 47 -4.26 4.81 -3.05
C ALA A 47 -4.38 3.33 -3.45
N ARG A 48 -3.26 2.71 -3.87
CA ARG A 48 -3.22 1.29 -4.21
C ARG A 48 -3.50 0.39 -3.00
N ASN A 49 -2.93 0.72 -1.85
CA ASN A 49 -3.17 -0.03 -0.60
C ASN A 49 -4.62 0.09 -0.14
N ASN A 50 -5.26 1.24 -0.31
CA ASN A 50 -6.67 1.44 0.01
C ASN A 50 -7.57 0.60 -0.89
N ILE A 51 -7.33 0.61 -2.21
CA ILE A 51 -8.09 -0.22 -3.17
C ILE A 51 -7.92 -1.71 -2.86
N ALA A 52 -6.69 -2.18 -2.61
CA ALA A 52 -6.45 -3.58 -2.23
C ALA A 52 -7.14 -3.98 -0.92
N ALA A 53 -7.23 -3.07 0.05
CA ALA A 53 -7.98 -3.30 1.27
C ALA A 53 -9.49 -3.39 1.02
N LEU A 54 -10.02 -2.59 0.08
CA LEU A 54 -11.42 -2.67 -0.32
C LEU A 54 -11.73 -3.97 -1.05
N GLU A 55 -10.88 -4.40 -1.97
CA GLU A 55 -11.01 -5.69 -2.67
C GLU A 55 -11.06 -6.85 -1.67
N ALA A 56 -10.14 -6.87 -0.70
CA ALA A 56 -10.14 -7.86 0.37
C ALA A 56 -11.41 -7.79 1.23
N TRP A 57 -11.93 -6.59 1.50
CA TRP A 57 -13.18 -6.42 2.23
C TRP A 57 -14.38 -6.96 1.43
N HIS A 58 -14.44 -6.72 0.12
CA HIS A 58 -15.48 -7.29 -0.75
C HIS A 58 -15.46 -8.82 -0.73
N ALA A 59 -14.26 -9.41 -0.83
CA ALA A 59 -14.08 -10.86 -0.74
C ALA A 59 -14.59 -11.43 0.59
N VAL A 60 -14.31 -10.77 1.73
CA VAL A 60 -14.83 -11.19 3.04
C VAL A 60 -16.35 -11.12 3.14
N GLN A 61 -16.98 -10.19 2.42
CA GLN A 61 -18.43 -10.03 2.39
C GLN A 61 -19.11 -10.87 1.31
N ASN A 62 -18.37 -11.69 0.56
CA ASN A 62 -18.86 -12.39 -0.65
C ASN A 62 -19.54 -11.44 -1.65
N ALA A 63 -19.08 -10.19 -1.71
CA ALA A 63 -19.59 -9.20 -2.65
C ALA A 63 -18.75 -9.22 -3.93
N GLU A 64 -19.41 -9.02 -5.07
CA GLU A 64 -18.74 -8.90 -6.36
C GLU A 64 -17.73 -7.74 -6.36
N TRP A 65 -16.53 -7.98 -6.88
CA TRP A 65 -15.56 -6.92 -7.13
C TRP A 65 -15.76 -6.33 -8.52
N LYS A 66 -16.18 -5.06 -8.59
CA LYS A 66 -16.43 -4.35 -9.87
C LYS A 66 -15.24 -3.51 -10.35
N GLY A 67 -14.04 -3.70 -9.78
CA GLY A 67 -12.85 -2.96 -10.23
C GLY A 67 -12.40 -3.41 -11.63
N GLY A 68 -12.33 -2.48 -12.58
CA GLY A 68 -12.06 -2.77 -13.99
C GLY A 68 -10.91 -1.97 -14.59
N SER A 69 -11.03 -1.68 -15.89
CA SER A 69 -9.99 -1.01 -16.68
C SER A 69 -9.79 0.46 -16.28
N ARG A 70 -10.84 1.18 -15.91
CA ARG A 70 -10.75 2.60 -15.51
C ARG A 70 -9.93 2.73 -14.24
N LEU A 71 -10.19 1.86 -13.27
CA LEU A 71 -9.45 1.84 -12.02
C LEU A 71 -7.95 1.57 -12.25
N ARG A 72 -7.64 0.68 -13.21
CA ARG A 72 -6.27 0.37 -13.62
C ARG A 72 -5.53 1.57 -14.24
N TYR A 73 -6.23 2.48 -14.91
CA TYR A 73 -5.65 3.72 -15.46
C TYR A 73 -5.56 4.86 -14.44
N VAL A 74 -6.55 4.97 -13.54
CA VAL A 74 -6.58 6.01 -12.50
C VAL A 74 -5.43 5.84 -11.52
N LEU A 75 -5.16 4.62 -11.04
CA LEU A 75 -4.13 4.37 -10.02
C LEU A 75 -2.71 4.85 -10.41
N PRO A 76 -2.20 4.58 -11.63
CA PRO A 76 -0.96 5.19 -12.12
C PRO A 76 -1.00 6.72 -12.16
N GLY A 77 -2.14 7.30 -12.56
CA GLY A 77 -2.35 8.74 -12.55
C GLY A 77 -2.17 9.31 -11.15
N VAL A 78 -2.90 8.78 -10.17
CA VAL A 78 -2.81 9.19 -8.75
C VAL A 78 -1.37 9.09 -8.23
N ASN A 79 -0.66 8.02 -8.58
CA ASN A 79 0.74 7.84 -8.18
C ASN A 79 1.69 8.87 -8.82
N ARG A 80 1.44 9.32 -10.05
CA ARG A 80 2.24 10.37 -10.70
C ARG A 80 2.06 11.73 -10.03
N TRP A 81 0.85 12.02 -9.56
CA TRP A 81 0.51 13.26 -8.84
C TRP A 81 0.84 13.21 -7.34
N THR A 82 1.65 12.25 -6.90
CA THR A 82 2.12 12.20 -5.51
C THR A 82 3.01 13.42 -5.24
N PRO A 83 2.76 14.19 -4.16
CA PRO A 83 3.55 15.36 -3.86
C PRO A 83 5.00 14.97 -3.55
N GLU A 84 5.95 15.82 -3.92
CA GLU A 84 7.37 15.59 -3.63
C GLU A 84 7.63 15.41 -2.13
N SER A 85 6.88 16.10 -1.28
CA SER A 85 6.93 15.94 0.19
C SER A 85 6.63 14.52 0.67
N SER A 86 5.91 13.72 -0.12
CA SER A 86 5.58 12.33 0.19
C SER A 86 6.46 11.32 -0.53
N LYS A 87 7.32 11.77 -1.45
CA LYS A 87 8.32 10.91 -2.08
C LYS A 87 9.50 10.75 -1.12
N ARG A 88 9.85 9.49 -0.84
CA ARG A 88 11.07 9.22 -0.10
C ARG A 88 12.26 9.55 -1.00
N PRO A 89 13.30 10.22 -0.49
CA PRO A 89 14.52 10.39 -1.25
C PRO A 89 15.07 9.01 -1.66
N PRO A 90 15.71 8.89 -2.82
CA PRO A 90 16.38 7.66 -3.21
C PRO A 90 17.27 7.17 -2.07
N ARG A 91 17.18 5.88 -1.75
CA ARG A 91 18.06 5.31 -0.72
C ARG A 91 19.52 5.53 -1.16
N PRO A 92 20.40 6.02 -0.27
CA PRO A 92 21.81 6.18 -0.61
C PRO A 92 22.38 4.82 -1.01
N ARG A 93 23.35 4.82 -1.92
CA ARG A 93 24.07 3.60 -2.30
C ARG A 93 24.72 2.99 -1.05
N ILE A 94 24.76 1.67 -0.99
CA ILE A 94 25.47 0.96 0.08
C ILE A 94 26.95 1.33 -0.01
N SER A 95 27.49 1.95 1.05
CA SER A 95 28.90 2.32 1.12
C SER A 95 29.71 1.29 1.91
N SER A 96 31.02 1.24 1.68
CA SER A 96 31.93 0.39 2.46
C SER A 96 31.92 0.73 3.95
N ALA A 97 31.65 1.99 4.32
CA ALA A 97 31.48 2.40 5.71
C ALA A 97 30.23 1.77 6.35
N MET A 98 29.11 1.67 5.62
CA MET A 98 27.90 0.99 6.10
C MET A 98 28.16 -0.51 6.31
N LEU A 99 28.89 -1.15 5.40
CA LEU A 99 29.27 -2.56 5.53
C LEU A 99 30.21 -2.80 6.73
N ARG A 100 31.18 -1.92 6.96
CA ARG A 100 32.06 -1.99 8.13
C ARG A 100 31.29 -1.77 9.44
N ALA A 101 30.30 -0.88 9.45
CA ALA A 101 29.46 -0.65 10.62
C ALA A 101 28.60 -1.89 10.95
N LEU A 102 28.02 -2.53 9.91
CA LEU A 102 27.34 -3.82 10.04
C LEU A 102 28.28 -4.91 10.57
N TYR A 103 29.47 -5.05 9.99
CA TYR A 103 30.46 -6.06 10.39
C TYR A 103 30.88 -5.92 11.87
N LYS A 104 31.04 -4.69 12.35
CA LYS A 104 31.39 -4.42 13.77
C LYS A 104 30.28 -4.77 14.74
N GLY A 105 29.01 -4.74 14.30
CA GLY A 105 27.85 -5.07 15.12
C GLY A 105 27.42 -6.53 15.02
N LEU A 106 28.07 -7.33 14.18
CA LEU A 106 27.77 -8.74 14.00
C LEU A 106 28.52 -9.56 15.07
N ASP A 107 27.81 -10.35 15.86
CA ASP A 107 28.43 -11.29 16.79
C ASP A 107 28.67 -12.62 16.08
N PHE A 108 29.91 -12.84 15.66
CA PHE A 108 30.31 -14.06 14.95
C PHE A 108 30.27 -15.32 15.83
N SER A 109 29.98 -15.19 17.13
CA SER A 109 29.75 -16.33 18.02
C SER A 109 28.28 -16.77 18.07
N HIS A 110 27.35 -15.95 17.57
CA HIS A 110 25.92 -16.27 17.54
C HIS A 110 25.54 -17.02 16.25
N PRO A 111 24.91 -18.22 16.33
CA PRO A 111 24.49 -19.01 15.16
C PRO A 111 23.44 -18.33 14.27
N ARG A 112 22.78 -17.27 14.76
CA ARG A 112 21.83 -16.46 13.98
C ARG A 112 22.51 -15.42 13.10
N ASP A 113 23.75 -15.06 13.42
CA ASP A 113 24.55 -14.04 12.75
C ASP A 113 25.64 -14.67 11.86
N THR A 114 26.03 -15.90 12.14
CA THR A 114 26.84 -16.73 11.26
C THR A 114 25.94 -17.64 10.44
N GLY A 115 25.57 -17.21 9.24
CA GLY A 115 24.79 -17.98 8.26
C GLY A 115 25.52 -19.21 7.70
N GLY A 116 26.16 -20.01 8.55
CA GLY A 116 26.69 -21.32 8.23
C GLY A 116 25.78 -22.39 8.80
N LYS A 117 25.01 -23.07 7.95
CA LYS A 117 24.58 -24.42 8.29
C LYS A 117 25.86 -25.23 8.49
N ALA A 118 26.18 -25.57 9.73
CA ALA A 118 27.15 -26.61 10.03
C ALA A 118 26.60 -27.91 9.43
N HIS A 119 27.01 -28.22 8.20
CA HIS A 119 26.82 -29.54 7.63
C HIS A 119 27.83 -30.46 8.32
N ALA A 120 27.28 -31.48 8.98
CA ALA A 120 28.01 -32.55 9.66
C ALA A 120 29.13 -33.15 8.81
N ILE A 121 30.21 -33.54 9.51
CA ILE A 121 31.03 -34.71 9.18
C ILE A 121 30.90 -35.65 10.37
#